data_AF-A0A841WLH7-F1
#
_entry.id   AF-A0A841WLH7-F1
#
_cell.length_a   1.000
_cell.length_b   1.000
_cell.length_c   1.000
_cell.angle_alpha   90.00
_cell.angle_beta   90.00
_cell.angle_gamma   90.00
#
_symmetry.space_group_name_H-M   'P 1'
#
loop_
_entity.id
_entity.type
_entity.pdbx_description
1 polymer ?
#
loop_
_entity_poly.entity_id
_entity_poly.type
_entity_poly.pdbx_seq_one_letter_code
_entity_poly.pdbx_strand_id
1 'polypeptide(L)'
;MDNHIHQLAPHHWQEWVIGSAVDPTIVALNVRSLQGDEIYEYLMYALPQSARRNDGRLCDGYLFRYVHLTDGSWWSSGLDPHNNWQPMEWGRAKPDCPRLEPIRNYQFAIRSLDNCELSSPKPIKYESPPKTPNRVTYFRVPLHIWQKVSIRYDVPMPDDIVITQEGEALGFWAWVMENPQIPVFLTEGEKKAGCMLSLGYVAIALPGIWNGRVGKEGFEPYIPHLKVSQKK
;
A
#
# COMPACT_ATOMS: atom_id res chain seq x y z
N MET A 1 23.56 -11.79 5.73
CA MET A 1 23.37 -10.54 6.49
C MET A 1 21.91 -10.55 6.93
N ASP A 2 21.75 -10.80 8.23
CA ASP A 2 20.58 -10.76 9.10
C ASP A 2 19.19 -10.87 8.48
N ASN A 3 18.68 -12.11 8.50
CA ASN A 3 17.30 -12.45 8.22
C ASN A 3 16.43 -12.09 9.43
N HIS A 4 16.32 -10.79 9.72
CA HIS A 4 15.31 -10.31 10.65
C HIS A 4 13.97 -10.39 9.92
N ILE A 5 13.18 -11.43 10.19
CA ILE A 5 11.73 -11.33 10.01
C ILE A 5 11.32 -10.19 10.94
N HIS A 6 11.11 -9.00 10.38
CA HIS A 6 10.72 -7.83 11.15
C HIS A 6 9.35 -8.12 11.73
N GLN A 7 9.32 -8.46 13.03
CA GLN A 7 8.08 -8.69 13.74
C GLN A 7 7.25 -7.41 13.69
N LEU A 8 6.00 -7.54 13.23
CA LEU A 8 5.03 -6.47 13.37
C LEU A 8 4.85 -6.15 14.85
N ALA A 9 4.72 -4.87 15.15
CA ALA A 9 4.29 -4.37 16.44
C ALA A 9 2.92 -4.97 16.80
N PRO A 10 2.65 -5.29 18.08
CA PRO A 10 1.42 -6.00 18.47
C PRO A 10 0.13 -5.34 18.00
N HIS A 11 0.04 -4.01 18.01
CA HIS A 11 -1.14 -3.29 17.55
C HIS A 11 -1.30 -3.30 16.02
N HIS A 12 -0.20 -3.32 15.26
CA HIS A 12 -0.26 -3.52 13.80
C HIS A 12 -0.70 -4.95 13.47
N TRP A 13 -0.22 -5.95 14.20
CA TRP A 13 -0.70 -7.33 14.07
C TRP A 13 -2.20 -7.43 14.38
N GLN A 14 -2.63 -6.84 15.49
CA GLN A 14 -4.04 -6.76 15.86
C GLN A 14 -4.86 -6.08 14.77
N GLU A 15 -4.36 -5.01 14.15
CA GLU A 15 -5.07 -4.30 13.08
C GLU A 15 -5.20 -5.14 11.80
N TRP A 16 -4.10 -5.75 11.34
CA TRP A 16 -4.04 -6.44 10.05
C TRP A 16 -4.58 -7.87 10.11
N VAL A 17 -4.07 -8.67 11.05
CA VAL A 17 -4.41 -10.10 11.13
C VAL A 17 -5.74 -10.29 11.82
N ILE A 18 -5.91 -9.72 13.01
CA ILE A 18 -7.13 -9.97 13.81
C ILE A 18 -8.30 -9.10 13.34
N GLY A 19 -8.07 -7.78 13.23
CA GLY A 19 -9.12 -6.81 12.93
C GLY A 19 -9.52 -6.76 11.46
N SER A 20 -8.63 -7.19 10.55
CA SER A 20 -8.89 -7.19 9.10
C SER A 20 -8.86 -8.58 8.47
N ALA A 21 -8.68 -9.64 9.28
CA ALA A 21 -8.66 -11.04 8.84
C ALA A 21 -7.71 -11.31 7.65
N VAL A 22 -6.56 -10.64 7.62
CA VAL A 22 -5.53 -10.87 6.60
C VAL A 22 -4.65 -12.04 7.04
N ASP A 23 -4.34 -12.94 6.10
CA ASP A 23 -3.46 -14.08 6.28
C ASP A 23 -2.11 -13.63 6.87
N PRO A 24 -1.65 -14.23 7.98
CA PRO A 24 -0.39 -13.86 8.62
C PRO A 24 0.81 -13.82 7.69
N THR A 25 0.86 -14.72 6.69
CA THR A 25 1.99 -14.81 5.77
C THR A 25 1.92 -13.70 4.72
N ILE A 26 0.72 -13.30 4.27
CA ILE A 26 0.56 -12.08 3.44
C ILE A 26 1.04 -10.86 4.21
N VAL A 27 0.68 -10.73 5.49
CA VAL A 27 1.12 -9.61 6.33
C VAL A 27 2.64 -9.63 6.49
N ALA A 28 3.24 -10.77 6.83
CA ALA A 28 4.68 -10.91 7.00
C ALA A 28 5.48 -10.59 5.73
N LEU A 29 4.94 -10.89 4.54
CA LEU A 29 5.61 -10.64 3.27
C LEU A 29 5.56 -9.17 2.83
N ASN A 30 4.54 -8.42 3.24
CA ASN A 30 4.18 -7.14 2.62
C ASN A 30 4.07 -5.95 3.58
N VAL A 31 3.99 -6.20 4.89
CA VAL A 31 3.77 -5.17 5.91
C VAL A 31 4.93 -5.18 6.90
N ARG A 32 5.39 -3.99 7.28
CA ARG A 32 6.48 -3.80 8.23
C ARG A 32 6.13 -2.70 9.23
N SER A 33 6.43 -2.92 10.51
CA SER A 33 6.47 -1.84 11.49
C SER A 33 7.77 -1.04 11.35
N LEU A 34 7.64 0.27 11.26
CA LEU A 34 8.74 1.22 11.20
C LEU A 34 8.67 2.18 12.39
N GLN A 35 9.83 2.54 12.93
CA GLN A 35 9.97 3.52 14.00
C GLN A 35 11.25 4.33 13.80
N GLY A 36 11.30 5.52 14.38
CA GLY A 36 12.45 6.42 14.26
C GLY A 36 12.65 6.86 12.81
N ASP A 37 13.91 7.12 12.45
CA ASP A 37 14.26 7.70 11.16
C ASP A 37 14.19 6.69 9.99
N GLU A 38 14.01 5.39 10.26
CA GLU A 38 13.91 4.33 9.22
C GLU A 38 12.82 4.66 8.19
N ILE A 39 11.70 5.25 8.63
CA ILE A 39 10.60 5.65 7.75
C ILE A 39 11.03 6.61 6.63
N TYR A 40 12.07 7.42 6.85
CA TYR A 40 12.54 8.37 5.85
C TYR A 40 13.24 7.67 4.68
N GLU A 41 13.84 6.50 4.89
CA GLU A 41 14.44 5.70 3.81
C GLU A 41 13.37 5.20 2.84
N TYR A 42 12.22 4.78 3.39
CA TYR A 42 11.06 4.33 2.62
C TYR A 42 10.28 5.49 1.99
N LEU A 43 10.09 6.57 2.74
CA LEU A 43 9.18 7.64 2.31
C LEU A 43 9.88 8.67 1.43
N MET A 44 11.17 8.97 1.64
CA MET A 44 11.83 10.15 1.06
C MET A 44 12.77 9.85 -0.12
N TYR A 45 12.74 8.64 -0.67
CA TYR A 45 13.67 8.20 -1.72
C TYR A 45 13.62 9.07 -2.99
N ALA A 46 12.45 9.59 -3.34
CA ALA A 46 12.24 10.39 -4.56
C ALA A 46 12.50 11.90 -4.38
N LEU A 47 12.94 12.34 -3.20
CA LEU A 47 13.20 13.76 -2.98
C LEU A 47 14.49 14.22 -3.67
N PRO A 48 14.49 15.38 -4.35
CA PRO A 48 15.69 15.93 -4.97
C PRO A 48 16.69 16.39 -3.90
N GLN A 49 17.95 16.57 -4.30
CA GLN A 49 19.00 17.08 -3.40
C GLN A 49 18.65 18.44 -2.77
N SER A 50 17.82 19.25 -3.41
CA SER A 50 17.32 20.52 -2.84
C SER A 50 16.40 20.36 -1.62
N ALA A 51 15.93 19.15 -1.34
CA ALA A 51 15.23 18.81 -0.11
C ALA A 51 16.18 18.41 1.04
N ARG A 52 17.49 18.49 0.81
CA ARG A 52 18.54 18.16 1.79
C ARG A 52 19.42 19.38 2.04
N ARG A 53 19.95 19.45 3.26
CA ARG A 53 20.97 20.40 3.71
C ARG A 53 22.34 19.96 3.17
N ASN A 54 23.35 20.82 3.32
CA ASN A 54 24.73 20.53 2.86
C ASN A 54 25.34 19.29 3.53
N ASP A 55 24.87 18.93 4.73
CA ASP A 55 25.27 17.74 5.50
C ASP A 55 24.49 16.46 5.09
N GLY A 56 23.62 16.54 4.08
CA GLY A 56 22.80 15.41 3.59
C GLY A 56 21.50 15.17 4.36
N ARG A 57 21.29 15.84 5.50
CA ARG A 57 20.07 15.74 6.31
C ARG A 57 18.89 16.35 5.55
N LEU A 58 17.69 15.80 5.73
CA LEU A 58 16.46 16.40 5.21
C LEU A 58 16.27 17.83 5.74
N CYS A 59 15.78 18.72 4.89
CA CYS A 59 15.42 20.08 5.29
C CYS A 59 14.34 20.04 6.39
N ASP A 60 14.41 21.01 7.30
CA ASP A 60 13.57 21.07 8.49
C ASP A 60 12.07 21.04 8.16
N GLY A 61 11.65 21.64 7.04
CA GLY A 61 10.27 21.60 6.59
C GLY A 61 9.73 20.20 6.27
N TYR A 62 10.57 19.30 5.75
CA TYR A 62 10.20 17.89 5.54
C TYR A 62 10.21 17.13 6.87
N LEU A 63 11.22 17.34 7.70
CA LEU A 63 11.31 16.71 9.02
C LEU A 63 10.10 17.06 9.89
N PHE A 64 9.77 18.34 10.07
CA PHE A 64 8.61 18.74 10.86
C PHE A 64 7.29 18.22 10.30
N ARG A 65 7.17 18.09 8.97
CA ARG A 65 5.95 17.56 8.35
C ARG A 65 5.75 16.08 8.64
N TYR A 66 6.83 15.31 8.64
CA TYR A 66 6.79 13.85 8.70
C TYR A 66 7.31 13.25 10.02
N VAL A 67 7.66 14.07 11.02
CA VAL A 67 8.14 13.61 12.34
C VAL A 67 7.12 12.70 13.04
N HIS A 68 5.82 12.93 12.86
CA HIS A 68 4.78 12.07 13.43
C HIS A 68 4.87 10.59 12.98
N LEU A 69 5.53 10.31 11.86
CA LEU A 69 5.72 8.94 11.39
C LEU A 69 6.81 8.20 12.18
N THR A 70 7.73 8.92 12.82
CA THR A 70 8.84 8.33 13.59
C THR A 70 8.38 7.74 14.92
N ASP A 71 7.21 8.14 15.40
CA ASP A 71 6.61 7.63 16.65
C ASP A 71 6.04 6.21 16.48
N GLY A 72 5.92 5.73 15.25
CA GLY A 72 5.39 4.42 14.91
C GLY A 72 4.50 4.50 13.67
N SER A 73 4.78 3.62 12.72
CA SER A 73 3.97 3.46 11.51
C SER A 73 4.05 2.02 11.02
N TRP A 74 3.02 1.54 10.33
CA TRP A 74 3.24 0.41 9.41
C TRP A 74 3.46 0.91 7.99
N TRP A 75 4.32 0.21 7.26
CA TRP A 75 4.59 0.38 5.84
C TRP A 75 4.08 -0.83 5.07
N SER A 76 3.32 -0.59 4.00
CA SER A 76 2.84 -1.62 3.09
C SER A 76 3.39 -1.35 1.69
N SER A 77 4.04 -2.36 1.10
CA SER A 77 4.50 -2.34 -0.29
C SER A 77 4.26 -3.69 -0.95
N GLY A 78 4.28 -3.71 -2.28
CA GLY A 78 4.06 -4.89 -3.12
C GLY A 78 5.10 -5.04 -4.21
N LEU A 79 4.72 -5.66 -5.32
CA LEU A 79 5.56 -5.95 -6.48
C LEU A 79 5.29 -4.98 -7.62
N ASP A 80 6.33 -4.71 -8.42
CA ASP A 80 6.24 -3.79 -9.56
C ASP A 80 5.96 -4.54 -10.88
N PRO A 81 4.78 -4.37 -11.51
CA PRO A 81 4.45 -5.00 -12.79
C PRO A 81 5.32 -4.51 -13.95
N HIS A 82 6.00 -3.37 -13.81
CA HIS A 82 6.88 -2.80 -14.84
C HIS A 82 8.36 -3.10 -14.62
N ASN A 83 8.70 -3.77 -13.52
CA ASN A 83 10.07 -4.15 -13.19
C ASN A 83 10.13 -5.65 -12.86
N ASN A 84 9.62 -6.49 -13.76
CA ASN A 84 9.67 -7.96 -13.66
C ASN A 84 9.20 -8.50 -12.30
N TRP A 85 8.15 -7.90 -11.74
CA TRP A 85 7.59 -8.28 -10.43
C TRP A 85 8.61 -8.26 -9.29
N GLN A 86 9.65 -7.43 -9.38
CA GLN A 86 10.54 -7.18 -8.26
C GLN A 86 9.83 -6.35 -7.18
N PRO A 87 10.29 -6.41 -5.91
CA PRO A 87 9.76 -5.56 -4.84
C PRO A 87 9.76 -4.09 -5.24
N MET A 88 8.63 -3.41 -5.01
CA MET A 88 8.44 -2.01 -5.36
C MET A 88 9.01 -1.12 -4.25
N GLU A 89 9.81 -0.11 -4.62
CA GLU A 89 10.27 0.92 -3.67
C GLU A 89 9.10 1.74 -3.11
N TRP A 90 8.09 1.99 -3.94
CA TRP A 90 6.90 2.72 -3.55
C TRP A 90 6.01 1.88 -2.63
N GLY A 91 5.48 2.51 -1.59
CA GLY A 91 4.53 1.93 -0.66
C GLY A 91 3.76 3.02 0.09
N ARG A 92 2.97 2.62 1.09
CA ARG A 92 2.20 3.54 1.92
C ARG A 92 2.44 3.31 3.39
N ALA A 93 2.67 4.41 4.09
CA ALA A 93 2.77 4.45 5.53
C ALA A 93 1.39 4.76 6.13
N LYS A 94 1.02 4.08 7.21
CA LYS A 94 -0.02 4.52 8.13
C LYS A 94 0.61 4.76 9.49
N PRO A 95 0.65 6.02 9.96
CA PRO A 95 1.12 6.32 11.31
C PRO A 95 0.16 5.83 12.38
N ASP A 96 0.72 5.52 13.53
CA ASP A 96 -0.02 5.32 14.79
C ASP A 96 -0.70 6.60 15.25
N CYS A 97 -0.02 7.74 15.03
CA CYS A 97 -0.51 9.08 15.34
C CYS A 97 -0.62 9.94 14.06
N PRO A 98 -1.73 9.84 13.31
CA PRO A 98 -1.94 10.64 12.11
C PRO A 98 -1.87 12.14 12.38
N ARG A 99 -1.10 12.87 11.56
CA ARG A 99 -1.20 14.33 11.55
C ARG A 99 -2.54 14.79 10.99
N LEU A 100 -2.95 16.01 11.35
CA LEU A 100 -4.19 16.62 10.90
C LEU A 100 -3.97 17.36 9.57
N GLU A 101 -5.01 17.41 8.74
CA GLU A 101 -5.01 18.24 7.54
C GLU A 101 -4.82 19.72 7.92
N PRO A 102 -3.93 20.46 7.22
CA PRO A 102 -3.82 21.89 7.42
C PRO A 102 -5.16 22.57 7.14
N ILE A 103 -5.60 23.49 7.99
CA ILE A 103 -6.79 24.30 7.75
C ILE A 103 -6.48 25.27 6.59
N ARG A 104 -6.86 24.89 5.36
CA ARG A 104 -6.51 25.65 4.15
C ARG A 104 -7.41 26.86 3.89
N ASN A 105 -8.63 26.89 4.44
CA ASN A 105 -9.59 27.98 4.23
C ASN A 105 -10.36 28.32 5.51
N TYR A 106 -9.99 29.40 6.18
CA TYR A 106 -10.78 29.96 7.29
C TYR A 106 -12.22 30.28 6.86
N GLN A 107 -12.46 30.67 5.60
CA GLN A 107 -13.80 30.99 5.08
C GLN A 107 -14.77 29.80 5.09
N PHE A 108 -14.28 28.56 4.95
CA PHE A 108 -15.12 27.35 5.03
C PHE A 108 -15.42 26.95 6.48
N ALA A 109 -14.50 27.24 7.42
CA ALA A 109 -14.76 27.10 8.85
C ALA A 109 -15.77 28.14 9.38
N ILE A 110 -15.98 29.24 8.65
CA ILE A 110 -16.96 30.28 8.97
C ILE A 110 -18.35 29.96 8.40
N ARG A 111 -18.47 29.19 7.29
CA ARG A 111 -19.78 28.74 6.76
C ARG A 111 -20.49 27.70 7.65
N SER A 112 -19.80 27.13 8.63
CA SER A 112 -20.39 26.33 9.69
C SER A 112 -20.80 27.15 10.92
N LEU A 113 -20.80 28.49 10.87
CA LEU A 113 -21.34 29.32 11.96
C LEU A 113 -22.87 29.40 11.95
N ASP A 114 -23.52 29.11 10.82
CA ASP A 114 -24.99 29.01 10.75
C ASP A 114 -25.51 27.75 11.45
N ASN A 115 -24.64 26.75 11.68
CA ASN A 115 -24.86 25.55 12.48
C ASN A 115 -23.58 25.27 13.29
N CYS A 116 -23.42 25.87 14.47
CA CYS A 116 -22.26 25.83 15.40
C CYS A 116 -21.51 24.47 15.56
N GLU A 117 -20.93 23.94 14.50
CA GLU A 117 -20.09 22.75 14.47
C GLU A 117 -18.85 23.12 13.68
N LEU A 118 -17.80 23.54 14.39
CA LEU A 118 -16.47 23.66 13.81
C LEU A 118 -16.07 22.24 13.36
N SER A 119 -16.10 21.96 12.05
CA SER A 119 -15.65 20.69 11.52
C SER A 119 -14.19 20.49 11.94
N SER A 120 -13.94 19.54 12.83
CA SER A 120 -12.59 19.23 13.30
C SER A 120 -11.70 18.86 12.11
N PRO A 121 -10.42 19.27 12.09
CA PRO A 121 -9.52 18.97 10.99
C PRO A 121 -9.37 17.44 10.85
N LYS A 122 -9.45 16.96 9.60
CA LYS A 122 -9.46 15.51 9.33
C LYS A 122 -8.06 14.91 9.51
N PRO A 123 -7.94 13.73 10.13
CA PRO A 123 -6.65 13.03 10.21
C PRO A 123 -6.24 12.48 8.84
N ILE A 124 -4.97 12.68 8.49
CA ILE A 124 -4.35 12.09 7.29
C ILE A 124 -3.88 10.70 7.64
N LYS A 125 -4.73 9.72 7.34
CA LYS A 125 -4.53 8.32 7.75
C LYS A 125 -3.36 7.63 7.04
N TYR A 126 -2.93 8.14 5.88
CA TYR A 126 -1.92 7.50 5.06
C TYR A 126 -1.01 8.53 4.41
N GLU A 127 0.28 8.23 4.38
CA GLU A 127 1.31 8.99 3.70
C GLU A 127 1.95 8.14 2.60
N SER A 128 2.17 8.73 1.44
CA SER A 128 2.87 8.12 0.31
C SER A 128 4.14 8.93 0.00
N PRO A 129 5.16 8.34 -0.65
CA PRO A 129 6.38 9.05 -1.01
C PRO A 129 6.08 10.37 -1.75
N PRO A 130 6.54 11.52 -1.24
CA PRO A 130 6.24 12.80 -1.86
C PRO A 130 6.92 12.90 -3.23
N LYS A 131 6.27 13.63 -4.16
CA LYS A 131 6.74 13.81 -5.54
C LYS A 131 6.81 12.51 -6.36
N THR A 132 6.13 11.45 -5.92
CA THR A 132 5.94 10.23 -6.70
C THR A 132 4.51 10.14 -7.20
N PRO A 133 4.25 9.55 -8.38
CA PRO A 133 2.91 9.12 -8.74
C PRO A 133 2.44 8.04 -7.77
N ASN A 134 1.13 7.99 -7.53
CA ASN A 134 0.51 6.91 -6.80
C ASN A 134 0.71 5.58 -7.56
N ARG A 135 0.95 4.48 -6.84
CA ARG A 135 1.06 3.14 -7.43
C ARG A 135 0.03 2.19 -6.83
N VAL A 136 -0.39 1.21 -7.62
CA VAL A 136 -1.25 0.11 -7.16
C VAL A 136 -0.39 -0.91 -6.40
N THR A 137 -0.92 -1.47 -5.31
CA THR A 137 -0.21 -2.51 -4.55
C THR A 137 -0.60 -3.90 -5.05
N TYR A 138 0.40 -4.60 -5.58
CA TYR A 138 0.35 -6.03 -5.92
C TYR A 138 1.07 -6.82 -4.82
N PHE A 139 0.32 -7.42 -3.89
CA PHE A 139 0.97 -8.11 -2.77
C PHE A 139 1.79 -9.32 -3.23
N ARG A 140 2.91 -9.56 -2.56
CA ARG A 140 3.62 -10.84 -2.54
C ARG A 140 2.69 -11.88 -1.93
N VAL A 141 2.59 -13.05 -2.56
CA VAL A 141 1.59 -14.07 -2.20
C VAL A 141 2.30 -15.38 -1.82
N PRO A 142 1.95 -16.02 -0.69
CA PRO A 142 2.49 -17.31 -0.33
C PRO A 142 1.80 -18.46 -1.08
N LEU A 143 2.46 -19.63 -1.16
CA LEU A 143 1.99 -20.77 -1.95
C LEU A 143 0.56 -21.20 -1.61
N HIS A 144 0.20 -21.25 -0.33
CA HIS A 144 -1.13 -21.70 0.10
C HIS A 144 -2.25 -20.74 -0.34
N ILE A 145 -1.95 -19.46 -0.54
CA ILE A 145 -2.92 -18.51 -1.09
C ILE A 145 -3.06 -18.70 -2.60
N TRP A 146 -1.95 -18.93 -3.33
CA TRP A 146 -2.01 -19.29 -4.74
C TRP A 146 -2.84 -20.56 -4.96
N GLN A 147 -2.64 -21.59 -4.14
CA GLN A 147 -3.44 -22.82 -4.15
C GLN A 147 -4.94 -22.55 -3.96
N LYS A 148 -5.31 -21.68 -3.00
CA LYS A 148 -6.71 -21.27 -2.81
C LYS A 148 -7.29 -20.60 -4.06
N VAL A 149 -6.53 -19.74 -4.72
CA VAL A 149 -6.94 -19.05 -5.96
C VAL A 149 -7.11 -20.07 -7.09
N SER A 150 -6.16 -20.98 -7.27
CA SER A 150 -6.24 -22.06 -8.26
C SER A 150 -7.49 -22.91 -8.10
N ILE A 151 -7.77 -23.39 -6.89
CA ILE A 151 -8.97 -24.18 -6.57
C ILE A 151 -10.24 -23.35 -6.80
N ARG A 152 -10.24 -22.07 -6.44
CA ARG A 152 -11.41 -21.20 -6.55
C ARG A 152 -11.87 -21.02 -8.00
N TYR A 153 -10.91 -20.83 -8.90
CA TYR A 153 -11.18 -20.48 -10.29
C TYR A 153 -10.97 -21.65 -11.25
N ASP A 154 -10.66 -22.84 -10.74
CA ASP A 154 -10.39 -24.06 -11.50
C ASP A 154 -9.29 -23.84 -12.57
N VAL A 155 -8.20 -23.20 -12.15
CA VAL A 155 -7.05 -22.92 -13.02
C VAL A 155 -5.83 -23.66 -12.48
N PRO A 156 -5.22 -24.58 -13.26
CA PRO A 156 -4.03 -25.30 -12.83
C PRO A 156 -2.87 -24.37 -12.46
N MET A 157 -2.17 -24.74 -11.40
CA MET A 157 -0.91 -24.09 -11.02
C MET A 157 0.24 -24.62 -11.90
N PRO A 158 1.28 -23.83 -12.14
CA PRO A 158 2.50 -24.32 -12.76
C PRO A 158 3.21 -25.33 -11.84
N ASP A 159 3.94 -26.29 -12.43
CA ASP A 159 4.58 -27.39 -11.68
C ASP A 159 5.80 -26.93 -10.87
N ASP A 160 6.58 -25.97 -11.40
CA ASP A 160 7.88 -25.55 -10.85
C ASP A 160 7.82 -24.18 -10.14
N ILE A 161 6.98 -24.05 -9.11
CA ILE A 161 6.89 -22.81 -8.34
C ILE A 161 8.07 -22.68 -7.38
N VAL A 162 8.83 -21.59 -7.52
CA VAL A 162 9.92 -21.23 -6.61
C VAL A 162 9.38 -20.50 -5.39
N ILE A 163 9.71 -20.99 -4.20
CA ILE A 163 9.39 -20.35 -2.91
C ILE A 163 10.64 -19.67 -2.35
N THR A 164 10.55 -18.38 -2.04
CA THR A 164 11.67 -17.63 -1.44
C THR A 164 11.88 -18.04 0.02
N GLN A 165 13.01 -17.63 0.61
CA GLN A 165 13.29 -17.88 2.03
C GLN A 165 12.24 -17.22 2.95
N GLU A 166 11.64 -16.11 2.51
CA GLU A 166 10.60 -15.38 3.23
C GLU A 166 9.20 -16.00 3.05
N GLY A 167 9.05 -17.02 2.20
CA GLY A 167 7.79 -17.73 1.97
C GLY A 167 6.92 -17.18 0.83
N GLU A 168 7.46 -16.30 -0.02
CA GLU A 168 6.78 -15.84 -1.23
C GLU A 168 6.80 -16.92 -2.31
N ALA A 169 5.67 -17.13 -2.98
CA ALA A 169 5.60 -17.94 -4.19
C ALA A 169 5.77 -17.06 -5.44
N LEU A 170 6.92 -17.19 -6.09
CA LEU A 170 7.28 -16.36 -7.25
C LEU A 170 6.43 -16.71 -8.47
N GLY A 171 5.96 -15.69 -9.17
CA GLY A 171 5.21 -15.83 -10.42
C GLY A 171 3.69 -15.74 -10.28
N PHE A 172 3.14 -15.56 -9.08
CA PHE A 172 1.69 -15.49 -8.86
C PHE A 172 0.99 -14.49 -9.81
N TRP A 173 1.50 -13.26 -9.90
CA TRP A 173 0.88 -12.23 -10.74
C TRP A 173 1.10 -12.44 -12.24
N ALA A 174 2.23 -13.03 -12.63
CA ALA A 174 2.45 -13.43 -14.02
C ALA A 174 1.42 -14.50 -14.44
N TRP A 175 1.21 -15.51 -13.59
CA TRP A 175 0.19 -16.53 -13.79
C TRP A 175 -1.23 -15.96 -13.81
N VAL A 176 -1.57 -15.01 -12.93
CA VAL A 176 -2.86 -14.29 -13.00
C VAL A 176 -3.03 -13.59 -14.35
N MET A 177 -1.98 -12.93 -14.86
CA MET A 177 -2.02 -12.22 -16.14
C MET A 177 -2.20 -13.13 -17.34
N GLU A 178 -1.64 -14.34 -17.29
CA GLU A 178 -1.77 -15.37 -18.32
C GLU A 178 -3.15 -16.07 -18.30
N ASN A 179 -3.91 -15.91 -17.21
CA ASN A 179 -5.18 -16.57 -16.98
C ASN A 179 -6.33 -15.56 -16.82
N PRO A 180 -6.79 -14.91 -17.90
CA PRO A 180 -7.79 -13.83 -17.86
C PRO A 180 -9.18 -14.27 -17.34
N GLN A 181 -9.42 -15.58 -17.20
CA GLN A 181 -10.61 -16.12 -16.52
C GLN A 181 -10.60 -15.87 -15.01
N ILE A 182 -9.45 -15.54 -14.42
CA ILE A 182 -9.31 -15.16 -13.01
C ILE A 182 -9.71 -13.69 -12.85
N PRO A 183 -10.83 -13.37 -12.17
CA PRO A 183 -11.23 -11.99 -11.96
C PRO A 183 -10.29 -11.30 -10.97
N VAL A 184 -9.82 -10.11 -11.35
CA VAL A 184 -9.01 -9.23 -10.49
C VAL A 184 -9.90 -8.14 -9.90
N PHE A 185 -10.05 -8.15 -8.58
CA PHE A 185 -10.86 -7.18 -7.84
C PHE A 185 -10.05 -5.95 -7.45
N LEU A 186 -10.63 -4.76 -7.64
CA LEU A 186 -10.07 -3.52 -7.16
C LEU A 186 -10.61 -3.21 -5.78
N THR A 187 -9.74 -2.95 -4.81
CA THR A 187 -10.15 -2.52 -3.47
C THR A 187 -9.63 -1.15 -3.13
N GLU A 188 -10.46 -0.36 -2.44
CA GLU A 188 -10.01 0.87 -1.80
C GLU A 188 -9.28 0.53 -0.49
N GLY A 189 -7.97 0.34 -0.59
CA GLY A 189 -7.05 0.09 0.53
C GLY A 189 -6.43 -1.31 0.58
N GLU A 190 -5.25 -1.36 1.18
CA GLU A 190 -4.32 -2.49 1.24
C GLU A 190 -4.89 -3.63 2.09
N LYS A 191 -5.46 -3.33 3.25
CA LYS A 191 -6.06 -4.35 4.13
C LYS A 191 -7.24 -5.10 3.49
N LYS A 192 -8.02 -4.41 2.65
CA LYS A 192 -9.14 -5.05 1.93
C LYS A 192 -8.63 -6.02 0.87
N ALA A 193 -7.62 -5.62 0.07
CA ALA A 193 -6.98 -6.51 -0.89
C ALA A 193 -6.36 -7.72 -0.19
N GLY A 194 -5.67 -7.51 0.93
CA GLY A 194 -5.07 -8.58 1.72
C GLY A 194 -6.13 -9.56 2.24
N CYS A 195 -7.25 -9.07 2.75
CA CYS A 195 -8.37 -9.90 3.21
C CYS A 195 -8.96 -10.73 2.06
N MET A 196 -9.19 -10.12 0.90
CA MET A 196 -9.69 -10.81 -0.28
C MET A 196 -8.74 -11.91 -0.77
N LEU A 197 -7.43 -11.63 -0.85
CA LEU A 197 -6.41 -12.63 -1.17
C LEU A 197 -6.42 -13.78 -0.17
N SER A 198 -6.56 -13.48 1.12
CA SER A 198 -6.63 -14.50 2.20
C SER A 198 -7.76 -15.52 1.99
N LEU A 199 -8.83 -15.08 1.33
CA LEU A 199 -10.03 -15.86 0.97
C LEU A 199 -9.96 -16.48 -0.43
N GLY A 200 -8.83 -16.32 -1.14
CA GLY A 200 -8.60 -16.85 -2.49
C GLY A 200 -9.18 -15.98 -3.62
N TYR A 201 -9.55 -14.73 -3.35
CA TYR A 201 -9.94 -13.78 -4.40
C TYR A 201 -8.73 -12.94 -4.80
N VAL A 202 -8.44 -12.85 -6.10
CA VAL A 202 -7.34 -12.01 -6.58
C VAL A 202 -7.73 -10.55 -6.47
N ALA A 203 -7.05 -9.80 -5.62
CA ALA A 203 -7.37 -8.40 -5.36
C ALA A 203 -6.13 -7.52 -5.34
N ILE A 204 -6.25 -6.30 -5.87
CA ILE A 204 -5.22 -5.27 -5.86
C ILE A 204 -5.72 -4.02 -5.16
N ALA A 205 -4.84 -3.38 -4.40
CA ALA A 205 -5.21 -2.19 -3.62
C ALA A 205 -4.89 -0.90 -4.37
N LEU A 206 -5.92 -0.07 -4.54
CA LEU A 206 -5.79 1.27 -5.07
C LEU A 206 -5.43 2.26 -3.95
N PRO A 207 -4.51 3.20 -4.18
CA PRO A 207 -4.19 4.24 -3.21
C PRO A 207 -5.23 5.38 -3.23
N GLY A 208 -6.13 5.37 -2.25
CA GLY A 208 -6.98 6.50 -1.90
C GLY A 208 -8.16 6.82 -2.84
N ILE A 209 -8.88 7.90 -2.48
CA ILE A 209 -10.23 8.30 -2.96
C ILE A 209 -10.34 8.45 -4.49
N TRP A 210 -9.22 8.70 -5.18
CA TRP A 210 -9.23 8.95 -6.62
C TRP A 210 -9.19 7.68 -7.48
N ASN A 211 -9.31 6.48 -6.90
CA ASN A 211 -9.48 5.20 -7.61
C ASN A 211 -8.46 4.97 -8.75
N GLY A 212 -7.18 5.30 -8.53
CA GLY A 212 -6.15 5.11 -9.56
C GLY A 212 -6.18 6.14 -10.71
N ARG A 213 -6.80 7.30 -10.51
CA ARG A 213 -6.69 8.45 -11.43
C ARG A 213 -5.52 9.36 -11.03
N VAL A 214 -4.72 9.76 -12.02
CA VAL A 214 -3.65 10.76 -11.86
C VAL A 214 -4.11 12.06 -12.54
N GLY A 215 -4.53 13.05 -11.75
CA GLY A 215 -4.90 14.37 -12.27
C GLY A 215 -6.23 14.43 -13.03
N LYS A 216 -6.29 15.25 -14.09
CA LYS A 216 -7.48 15.40 -14.99
C LYS A 216 -7.49 14.40 -16.14
N GLU A 217 -6.43 13.62 -16.30
CA GLU A 217 -6.33 12.60 -17.34
C GLU A 217 -6.83 11.25 -16.81
N GLY A 218 -7.14 10.34 -17.72
CA GLY A 218 -7.85 9.10 -17.44
C GLY A 218 -7.21 8.19 -16.40
N PHE A 219 -7.91 7.11 -16.05
CA PHE A 219 -7.35 6.01 -15.25
C PHE A 219 -5.95 5.67 -15.76
N GLU A 220 -5.00 5.40 -14.86
CA GLU A 220 -3.74 4.80 -15.26
C GLU A 220 -4.03 3.64 -16.24
N PRO A 221 -3.50 3.66 -17.48
CA PRO A 221 -3.63 2.53 -18.40
C PRO A 221 -2.76 1.33 -17.98
N TYR A 222 -2.26 1.31 -16.74
CA TYR A 222 -1.23 0.39 -16.25
C TYR A 222 -1.77 -0.84 -15.52
N ILE A 223 -3.06 -1.15 -15.63
CA ILE A 223 -3.55 -2.51 -15.36
C ILE A 223 -3.74 -3.19 -16.71
N PRO A 224 -2.72 -3.88 -17.26
CA PRO A 224 -2.66 -4.20 -18.69
C PRO A 224 -3.79 -5.09 -19.22
N HIS A 225 -4.63 -5.62 -18.34
CA HIS A 225 -5.66 -6.63 -18.62
C HIS A 225 -7.04 -6.32 -18.02
N LEU A 226 -7.22 -5.26 -17.21
CA LEU A 226 -8.56 -4.88 -16.77
C LEU A 226 -9.28 -4.12 -17.89
N LYS A 227 -9.90 -4.87 -18.80
CA LYS A 227 -11.07 -4.37 -19.53
C LYS A 227 -12.16 -4.13 -18.48
N VAL A 228 -12.21 -2.94 -17.91
CA VAL A 228 -13.35 -2.50 -17.11
C VAL A 228 -14.57 -2.65 -18.02
N SER A 229 -15.48 -3.56 -17.68
CA SER A 229 -16.78 -3.65 -18.33
C SER A 229 -17.43 -2.28 -18.17
N GLN A 230 -17.42 -1.49 -19.24
CA GLN A 230 -18.22 -0.28 -19.30
C GLN A 230 -19.66 -0.75 -19.29
N LYS A 231 -20.38 -0.49 -18.20
CA LYS A 231 -21.83 -0.58 -18.20
C LYS A 231 -22.32 0.31 -19.34
N LYS A 232 -23.00 -0.31 -20.30
CA LYS A 232 -23.82 0.39 -21.30
C LYS A 232 -24.91 1.19 -20.59
#